data_AF-A0A0P6YAA9-F1
#
_entry.id   AF-A0A0P6YAA9-F1
#
_cell.length_a   1.000
_cell.length_b   1.000
_cell.length_c   1.000
_cell.angle_alpha   90.00
_cell.angle_beta   90.00
_cell.angle_gamma   90.00
#
_symmetry.space_group_name_H-M   'P 1'
#
loop_
_entity.id
_entity.type
_entity.pdbx_description
1 polymer ?
#
loop_
_entity_poly.entity_id
_entity_poly.type
_entity_poly.pdbx_seq_one_letter_code
_entity_poly.pdbx_strand_id
1 'polypeptide(L)'
;MPELQQSNEPAALNGLIELAAERRAPLVADPATTIFRVFHGPSDGVTHPWLKDWTVDKLDQVLIASCYNEQVRQVPQSLINALVAQWQPQAIYAKYRPRTAANVDEAAMAELAPTTPVWGTPIEQVVVQETGLRYELRPSDGLSVGLYADMRETRQRVHNLVANSQLRVLNTFAYTCGFGVAAVAAAPQSIVTNLDLSRRSLDWGKINYGLNDLAVEDRQFVFGDVFDWLSRWVRQGRQFDLVILDPPSFARNRGKRWRAEEHYAELVALAVQLLPANGHLIACCNHVGLSRRQFRGQVERGMQQGRWPGVIEANYPASPLDYPAAYGESHLKVVLAVGKAAD
;
A
#
# COMPACT_ATOMS: atom_id res chain seq x y z
N MET A 1 37.21 -31.67 9.14
CA MET A 1 36.67 -30.32 8.90
C MET A 1 35.83 -29.96 10.10
N PRO A 2 36.08 -28.82 10.77
CA PRO A 2 35.34 -28.50 11.99
C PRO A 2 33.90 -28.14 11.62
N GLU A 3 32.97 -28.77 12.34
CA GLU A 3 31.55 -28.43 12.38
C GLU A 3 31.41 -26.95 12.75
N LEU A 4 30.95 -26.13 11.81
CA LEU A 4 30.52 -24.77 12.10
C LEU A 4 29.26 -24.87 12.96
N GLN A 5 29.38 -24.32 14.17
CA GLN A 5 28.39 -24.28 15.24
C GLN A 5 26.98 -23.91 14.75
N GLN A 6 26.07 -24.88 14.77
CA GLN A 6 24.62 -24.66 14.70
C GLN A 6 24.04 -24.11 16.03
N SER A 7 24.85 -23.89 17.07
CA SER A 7 24.36 -23.67 18.44
C SER A 7 23.88 -22.25 18.76
N ASN A 8 24.15 -21.24 17.90
CA ASN A 8 23.83 -19.83 18.19
C ASN A 8 22.78 -19.20 17.26
N GLU A 9 22.29 -19.92 16.26
CA GLU A 9 21.33 -19.38 15.27
C GLU A 9 20.01 -18.89 15.89
N PRO A 10 19.39 -19.59 16.86
CA PRO A 10 18.15 -19.13 17.48
C PRO A 10 18.32 -17.84 18.30
N ALA A 11 19.44 -17.70 19.01
CA ALA A 11 19.71 -16.52 19.83
C ALA A 11 19.96 -15.28 18.98
N ALA A 12 20.71 -15.42 17.89
CA ALA A 12 20.95 -14.32 16.94
C ALA A 12 19.65 -13.86 16.25
N LEU A 13 18.78 -14.80 15.86
CA LEU A 13 17.48 -14.48 15.27
C LEU A 13 16.56 -13.74 16.25
N ASN A 14 16.44 -14.22 17.49
CA ASN A 14 15.63 -13.54 18.50
C ASN A 14 16.10 -12.10 18.72
N GLY A 15 17.41 -11.89 18.88
CA GLY A 15 17.98 -10.55 19.02
C GLY A 15 17.70 -9.65 17.82
N LEU A 16 17.71 -10.17 16.59
CA LEU A 16 17.35 -9.38 15.39
C LEU A 16 15.87 -8.98 15.38
N ILE A 17 14.98 -9.87 15.79
CA ILE A 17 13.53 -9.58 15.87
C ILE A 17 13.23 -8.60 17.01
N GLU A 18 13.93 -8.72 18.14
CA GLU A 18 13.87 -7.77 19.26
C GLU A 18 14.32 -6.37 18.82
N LEU A 19 15.47 -6.24 18.16
CA LEU A 19 15.94 -4.95 17.61
C LEU A 19 14.97 -4.35 16.59
N ALA A 20 14.38 -5.19 15.73
CA ALA A 20 13.36 -4.75 14.79
C ALA A 20 12.11 -4.24 15.54
N ALA A 21 11.70 -4.89 16.63
CA ALA A 21 10.60 -4.46 17.48
C ALA A 21 10.89 -3.15 18.22
N GLU A 22 12.09 -2.96 18.76
CA GLU A 22 12.52 -1.72 19.42
C GLU A 22 12.41 -0.52 18.48
N ARG A 23 12.81 -0.67 17.21
CA ARG A 23 12.61 0.38 16.18
C ARG A 23 11.14 0.78 16.01
N ARG A 24 10.20 -0.17 16.17
CA ARG A 24 8.75 0.07 16.07
C ARG A 24 8.11 0.39 17.43
N ALA A 25 8.86 0.57 18.52
CA ALA A 25 8.30 0.89 19.83
C ALA A 25 7.31 2.08 19.80
N PRO A 26 7.52 3.16 19.03
CA PRO A 26 6.52 4.23 18.90
C PRO A 26 5.18 3.77 18.33
N LEU A 27 5.18 2.83 17.37
CA LEU A 27 3.96 2.27 16.78
C LEU A 27 3.30 1.25 17.71
N VAL A 28 4.10 0.49 18.46
CA VAL A 28 3.58 -0.44 19.49
C VAL A 28 2.87 0.32 20.61
N ALA A 29 3.37 1.50 20.96
CA ALA A 29 2.78 2.35 22.00
C ALA A 29 1.54 3.15 21.54
N ASP A 30 1.25 3.19 20.23
CA ASP A 30 0.11 3.91 19.67
C ASP A 30 -1.11 3.00 19.50
N PRO A 31 -2.12 3.06 20.39
CA PRO A 31 -3.32 2.24 20.25
C PRO A 31 -4.17 2.60 19.02
N ALA A 32 -3.94 3.78 18.41
CA ALA A 32 -4.62 4.20 17.20
C ALA A 32 -4.02 3.57 15.93
N THR A 33 -2.90 2.84 16.05
CA THR A 33 -2.22 2.19 14.92
C THR A 33 -1.83 0.75 15.27
N THR A 34 -2.68 -0.21 14.89
CA THR A 34 -2.44 -1.65 15.09
C THR A 34 -1.98 -2.38 13.83
N ILE A 35 -1.76 -1.66 12.73
CA ILE A 35 -1.16 -2.16 11.50
C ILE A 35 0.18 -1.49 11.19
N PHE A 36 1.23 -2.30 11.05
CA PHE A 36 2.55 -1.82 10.65
C PHE A 36 3.49 -2.98 10.29
N ARG A 37 4.59 -2.67 9.62
CA ARG A 37 5.64 -3.65 9.34
C ARG A 37 6.54 -3.85 10.56
N VAL A 38 6.57 -5.08 11.09
CA VAL A 38 7.42 -5.42 12.25
C VAL A 38 8.82 -5.85 11.83
N PHE A 39 8.97 -6.32 10.59
CA PHE A 39 10.24 -6.79 10.04
C PHE A 39 10.32 -6.52 8.54
N HIS A 40 11.41 -5.90 8.09
CA HIS A 40 11.63 -5.48 6.71
C HIS A 40 12.95 -6.02 6.13
N GLY A 41 13.26 -7.28 6.44
CA GLY A 41 14.36 -8.00 5.81
C GLY A 41 15.72 -7.31 6.04
N PRO A 42 16.54 -7.09 5.00
CA PRO A 42 17.89 -6.54 5.14
C PRO A 42 17.92 -5.14 5.78
N SER A 43 16.85 -4.36 5.61
CA SER A 43 16.75 -3.00 6.14
C SER A 43 16.69 -2.94 7.68
N ASP A 44 16.39 -4.06 8.34
CA ASP A 44 16.44 -4.20 9.79
C ASP A 44 17.79 -4.77 10.27
N GLY A 45 18.86 -4.60 9.48
CA GLY A 45 20.21 -4.99 9.87
C GLY A 45 20.47 -6.50 9.77
N VAL A 46 19.62 -7.21 9.03
CA VAL A 46 19.69 -8.66 8.93
C VAL A 46 20.71 -9.10 7.90
N THR A 47 21.80 -9.66 8.39
CA THR A 47 22.87 -10.28 7.57
C THR A 47 22.67 -11.79 7.38
N HIS A 48 21.67 -12.38 8.04
CA HIS A 48 21.42 -13.82 7.96
C HIS A 48 20.93 -14.22 6.55
N PRO A 49 21.59 -15.18 5.86
CA PRO A 49 21.41 -15.42 4.43
C PRO A 49 19.98 -15.70 3.97
N TRP A 50 19.16 -16.32 4.83
CA TRP A 50 17.79 -16.72 4.49
C TRP A 50 16.74 -15.70 4.92
N LEU A 51 17.02 -14.87 5.93
CA LEU A 51 16.04 -13.89 6.46
C LEU A 51 15.95 -12.63 5.59
N LYS A 52 16.98 -12.37 4.78
CA LYS A 52 17.01 -11.26 3.82
C LYS A 52 15.82 -11.28 2.84
N ASP A 53 15.20 -12.44 2.66
CA ASP A 53 14.08 -12.62 1.74
C ASP A 53 12.72 -12.50 2.43
N TRP A 54 12.68 -12.25 3.74
CA TRP A 54 11.46 -12.18 4.54
C TRP A 54 11.10 -10.76 4.95
N THR A 55 9.81 -10.50 5.01
CA THR A 55 9.22 -9.34 5.68
C THR A 55 8.03 -9.81 6.51
N VAL A 56 7.71 -9.13 7.59
CA VAL A 56 6.57 -9.47 8.44
C VAL A 56 5.75 -8.22 8.72
N ASP A 57 4.47 -8.28 8.40
CA ASP A 57 3.49 -7.25 8.73
C ASP A 57 2.65 -7.71 9.92
N LYS A 58 2.35 -6.80 10.85
CA LYS A 58 1.40 -7.00 11.93
C LYS A 58 0.06 -6.38 11.57
N LEU A 59 -1.00 -7.14 11.74
CA LEU A 59 -2.39 -6.78 11.54
C LEU A 59 -3.13 -7.07 12.85
N ASP A 60 -3.12 -6.12 13.78
CA ASP A 60 -3.61 -6.34 15.15
C ASP A 60 -3.02 -7.63 15.75
N GLN A 61 -3.81 -8.64 16.08
CA GLN A 61 -3.37 -9.93 16.62
C GLN A 61 -2.82 -10.93 15.59
N VAL A 62 -2.72 -10.57 14.30
CA VAL A 62 -2.22 -11.46 13.23
C VAL A 62 -0.88 -10.99 12.69
N LEU A 63 -0.01 -11.93 12.32
CA LEU A 63 1.20 -11.64 11.53
C LEU A 63 1.11 -12.22 10.12
N ILE A 64 1.59 -11.47 9.14
CA ILE A 64 1.76 -11.92 7.76
C ILE A 64 3.25 -12.01 7.45
N ALA A 65 3.80 -13.22 7.37
CA ALA A 65 5.17 -13.47 6.95
C ALA A 65 5.23 -13.60 5.42
N SER A 66 5.74 -12.57 4.75
CA SER A 66 5.94 -12.57 3.31
C SER A 66 7.37 -12.97 2.93
N CYS A 67 7.53 -13.90 1.98
CA CYS A 67 8.82 -14.32 1.44
C CYS A 67 8.95 -14.00 -0.04
N TYR A 68 10.07 -13.43 -0.45
CA TYR A 68 10.37 -13.04 -1.84
C TYR A 68 11.30 -14.01 -2.57
N ASN A 69 11.77 -15.05 -1.89
CA ASN A 69 12.58 -16.11 -2.49
C ASN A 69 11.67 -17.20 -3.08
N GLU A 70 11.71 -17.33 -4.41
CA GLU A 70 10.86 -18.25 -5.16
C GLU A 70 11.17 -19.73 -4.93
N GLN A 71 12.26 -20.07 -4.22
CA GLN A 71 12.60 -21.45 -3.86
C GLN A 71 12.07 -21.86 -2.49
N VAL A 72 11.66 -20.88 -1.67
CA VAL A 72 11.18 -21.14 -0.31
C VAL A 72 9.67 -21.42 -0.36
N ARG A 73 9.25 -22.50 0.31
CA ARG A 73 7.84 -22.94 0.37
C ARG A 73 7.30 -23.09 1.78
N GLN A 74 8.13 -22.85 2.79
CA GLN A 74 7.77 -22.98 4.20
C GLN A 74 8.42 -21.87 5.01
N VAL A 75 7.70 -21.40 6.03
CA VAL A 75 8.26 -20.46 7.01
C VAL A 75 9.18 -21.25 7.94
N PRO A 76 10.44 -20.83 8.17
CA PRO A 76 11.32 -21.51 9.10
C PRO A 76 10.73 -21.56 10.51
N GLN A 77 10.79 -22.73 11.16
CA GLN A 77 10.25 -22.88 12.53
C GLN A 77 10.92 -21.93 13.52
N SER A 78 12.21 -21.65 13.33
CA SER A 78 12.95 -20.67 14.15
C SER A 78 12.35 -19.26 14.02
N LEU A 79 11.94 -18.85 12.81
CA LEU A 79 11.28 -17.57 12.58
C LEU A 79 9.88 -17.54 13.22
N ILE A 80 9.10 -18.63 13.09
CA ILE A 80 7.81 -18.75 13.78
C ILE A 80 8.00 -18.58 15.29
N ASN A 81 8.94 -19.32 15.89
CA ASN A 81 9.18 -19.27 17.33
C ASN A 81 9.61 -17.86 17.79
N ALA A 82 10.51 -17.19 17.06
CA ALA A 82 10.95 -15.84 17.36
C ALA A 82 9.80 -14.83 17.30
N LEU A 83 8.96 -14.93 16.26
CA LEU A 83 7.78 -14.06 16.11
C LEU A 83 6.75 -14.30 17.22
N VAL A 84 6.52 -15.56 17.61
CA VAL A 84 5.60 -15.91 18.70
C VAL A 84 6.11 -15.36 20.03
N ALA A 85 7.40 -15.52 20.32
CA ALA A 85 8.02 -15.03 21.54
C ALA A 85 7.93 -13.49 21.65
N GLN A 86 8.22 -12.77 20.56
CA GLN A 86 8.24 -11.31 20.56
C GLN A 86 6.84 -10.68 20.51
N TRP A 87 5.96 -11.20 19.65
CA TRP A 87 4.73 -10.49 19.25
C TRP A 87 3.45 -11.14 19.76
N GLN A 88 3.53 -12.37 20.30
CA GLN A 88 2.39 -13.12 20.84
C GLN A 88 1.12 -13.06 19.96
N PRO A 89 1.23 -13.37 18.65
CA PRO A 89 0.07 -13.30 17.77
C PRO A 89 -0.93 -14.42 18.08
N GLN A 90 -2.16 -14.28 17.57
CA GLN A 90 -3.13 -15.37 17.53
C GLN A 90 -2.91 -16.28 16.31
N ALA A 91 -2.37 -15.73 15.22
CA ALA A 91 -2.12 -16.44 13.97
C ALA A 91 -0.94 -15.86 13.19
N ILE A 92 -0.22 -16.73 12.47
CA ILE A 92 0.81 -16.33 11.49
C ILE A 92 0.44 -16.93 10.13
N TYR A 93 0.29 -16.08 9.12
CA TYR A 93 0.05 -16.49 7.73
C TYR A 93 1.30 -16.32 6.89
N ALA A 94 1.50 -17.21 5.90
CA ALA A 94 2.58 -17.10 4.94
C ALA A 94 2.09 -16.49 3.61
N LYS A 95 2.92 -15.67 2.97
CA LYS A 95 2.69 -15.13 1.61
C LYS A 95 3.98 -15.23 0.79
N TYR A 96 4.02 -16.12 -0.18
CA TYR A 96 5.14 -16.29 -1.10
C TYR A 96 4.94 -15.39 -2.32
N ARG A 97 5.90 -14.52 -2.61
CA ARG A 97 5.76 -13.42 -3.59
C ARG A 97 6.75 -13.55 -4.74
N PRO A 98 6.57 -14.51 -5.67
CA PRO A 98 7.38 -14.59 -6.88
C PRO A 98 7.09 -13.40 -7.80
N ARG A 99 8.04 -13.09 -8.68
CA ARG A 99 7.89 -11.99 -9.65
C ARG A 99 6.72 -12.19 -10.62
N THR A 100 6.30 -13.45 -10.82
CA THR A 100 5.23 -13.86 -11.72
C THR A 100 3.86 -14.03 -11.05
N ALA A 101 3.74 -13.71 -9.76
CA ALA A 101 2.51 -13.94 -8.97
C ALA A 101 1.24 -13.32 -9.55
N ALA A 102 1.35 -12.28 -10.39
CA ALA A 102 0.21 -11.63 -11.02
C ALA A 102 -0.46 -12.45 -12.13
N ASN A 103 0.13 -13.56 -12.59
CA ASN A 103 -0.35 -14.37 -13.73
C ASN A 103 -0.57 -15.86 -13.39
N VAL A 104 -0.63 -16.20 -12.12
CA VAL A 104 -0.83 -17.60 -11.69
C VAL A 104 -2.32 -17.94 -11.64
N ASP A 105 -2.65 -19.22 -11.77
CA ASP A 105 -4.02 -19.70 -11.58
C ASP A 105 -4.39 -19.80 -10.09
N GLU A 106 -5.63 -20.21 -9.81
CA GLU A 106 -6.17 -20.29 -8.46
C GLU A 106 -5.45 -21.32 -7.58
N ALA A 107 -5.04 -22.46 -8.16
CA ALA A 107 -4.33 -23.51 -7.42
C ALA A 107 -2.93 -23.03 -7.01
N ALA A 108 -2.19 -22.42 -7.94
CA ALA A 108 -0.90 -21.82 -7.64
C ALA A 108 -1.03 -20.63 -6.67
N MET A 109 -2.10 -19.84 -6.75
CA MET A 109 -2.37 -18.77 -5.78
C MET A 109 -2.58 -19.33 -4.36
N ALA A 110 -3.27 -20.47 -4.21
CA ALA A 110 -3.45 -21.11 -2.91
C ALA A 110 -2.12 -21.61 -2.30
N GLU A 111 -1.15 -22.01 -3.13
CA GLU A 111 0.21 -22.32 -2.66
C GLU A 111 0.98 -21.06 -2.24
N LEU A 112 0.84 -19.96 -3.02
CA LEU A 112 1.50 -18.70 -2.73
C LEU A 112 0.91 -17.97 -1.53
N ALA A 113 -0.38 -18.13 -1.28
CA ALA A 113 -1.10 -17.48 -0.20
C ALA A 113 -2.05 -18.48 0.49
N PRO A 114 -1.51 -19.42 1.28
CA PRO A 114 -2.33 -20.39 1.99
C PRO A 114 -3.43 -19.74 2.82
N THR A 115 -4.61 -20.35 2.79
CA THR A 115 -5.80 -19.88 3.52
C THR A 115 -5.78 -20.29 4.99
N THR A 116 -4.92 -21.24 5.36
CA THR A 116 -4.65 -21.66 6.73
C THR A 116 -3.37 -21.01 7.26
N PRO A 117 -3.33 -20.57 8.53
CA PRO A 117 -2.11 -20.05 9.11
C PRO A 117 -1.05 -21.16 9.26
N VAL A 118 0.22 -20.77 9.17
CA VAL A 118 1.36 -21.67 9.47
C VAL A 118 1.54 -21.91 10.97
N TRP A 119 0.92 -21.07 11.80
CA TRP A 119 0.91 -21.20 13.25
C TRP A 119 -0.33 -20.51 13.83
N GLY A 120 -0.92 -21.09 14.89
CA GLY A 120 -2.06 -20.51 15.60
C GLY A 120 -3.41 -20.91 15.03
N THR A 121 -4.45 -20.13 15.35
CA THR A 121 -5.84 -20.43 14.97
C THR A 121 -6.25 -19.63 13.74
N PRO A 122 -6.96 -20.21 12.75
CA PRO A 122 -7.44 -19.48 11.59
C PRO A 122 -8.28 -18.25 11.95
N ILE A 123 -8.01 -17.12 11.28
CA ILE A 123 -8.76 -15.87 11.36
C ILE A 123 -9.13 -15.44 9.95
N GLU A 124 -10.43 -15.41 9.65
CA GLU A 124 -10.91 -15.03 8.32
C GLU A 124 -10.78 -13.52 8.07
N GLN A 125 -11.12 -12.71 9.08
CA GLN A 125 -11.16 -11.26 9.02
C GLN A 125 -10.64 -10.67 10.33
N VAL A 126 -9.94 -9.55 10.22
CA VAL A 126 -9.44 -8.76 11.35
C VAL A 126 -9.68 -7.29 11.07
N VAL A 127 -10.17 -6.53 12.07
CA VAL A 127 -10.27 -5.08 11.97
C VAL A 127 -9.04 -4.47 12.63
N VAL A 128 -8.26 -3.74 11.86
CA VAL A 128 -7.09 -2.99 12.36
C VAL A 128 -7.43 -1.52 12.51
N GLN A 129 -6.61 -0.81 13.28
CA GLN A 129 -6.62 0.64 13.34
C GLN A 129 -5.36 1.20 12.65
N GLU A 130 -5.51 2.31 11.93
CA GLU A 130 -4.40 3.10 11.44
C GLU A 130 -4.73 4.58 11.64
N THR A 131 -3.94 5.27 12.46
CA THR A 131 -4.16 6.70 12.77
C THR A 131 -5.59 7.00 13.25
N GLY A 132 -6.20 6.07 13.98
CA GLY A 132 -7.56 6.17 14.53
C GLY A 132 -8.68 5.76 13.56
N LEU A 133 -8.36 5.40 12.32
CA LEU A 133 -9.32 4.90 11.34
C LEU A 133 -9.30 3.36 11.29
N ARG A 134 -10.48 2.75 11.10
CA ARG A 134 -10.66 1.30 11.11
C ARG A 134 -10.68 0.71 9.71
N TYR A 135 -10.04 -0.44 9.52
CA TYR A 135 -10.01 -1.15 8.23
C TYR A 135 -10.15 -2.66 8.44
N GLU A 136 -10.99 -3.32 7.64
CA GLU A 136 -11.06 -4.77 7.60
C GLU A 136 -9.93 -5.32 6.72
N LEU A 137 -9.18 -6.27 7.25
CA LEU A 137 -8.19 -7.06 6.55
C LEU A 137 -8.56 -8.54 6.57
N ARG A 138 -8.15 -9.26 5.52
CA ARG A 138 -8.42 -10.68 5.31
C ARG A 138 -7.10 -11.43 5.14
N PRO A 139 -6.52 -11.97 6.23
CA PRO A 139 -5.23 -12.64 6.19
C PRO A 139 -5.17 -13.83 5.22
N SER A 140 -6.28 -14.51 5.01
CA SER A 140 -6.41 -15.68 4.13
C SER A 140 -6.68 -15.34 2.66
N ASP A 141 -6.97 -14.08 2.31
CA ASP A 141 -7.49 -13.69 0.99
C ASP A 141 -6.37 -13.26 0.02
N GLY A 142 -5.70 -14.25 -0.57
CA GLY A 142 -4.66 -14.03 -1.58
C GLY A 142 -3.44 -13.26 -1.04
N LEU A 143 -2.72 -12.59 -1.95
CA LEU A 143 -1.46 -11.90 -1.62
C LEU A 143 -1.66 -10.50 -1.05
N SER A 144 -2.81 -9.86 -1.27
CA SER A 144 -3.09 -8.50 -0.80
C SER A 144 -4.22 -8.56 0.21
N VAL A 145 -3.89 -8.26 1.46
CA VAL A 145 -4.73 -8.59 2.63
C VAL A 145 -5.71 -7.50 3.04
N GLY A 146 -5.76 -6.37 2.33
CA GLY A 146 -6.81 -5.35 2.52
C GLY A 146 -6.32 -3.93 2.70
N LEU A 147 -5.09 -3.70 3.15
CA LEU A 147 -4.49 -2.37 3.25
C LEU A 147 -2.96 -2.46 3.09
N TYR A 148 -2.36 -1.48 2.40
CA TYR A 148 -0.90 -1.38 2.28
C TYR A 148 -0.36 -0.40 3.32
N ALA A 149 0.34 -0.91 4.34
CA ALA A 149 0.78 -0.11 5.50
C ALA A 149 1.94 0.85 5.20
N ASP A 150 2.69 0.63 4.12
CA ASP A 150 3.71 1.58 3.62
C ASP A 150 3.09 2.93 3.19
N MET A 151 1.80 2.95 2.91
CA MET A 151 1.03 4.14 2.52
C MET A 151 0.36 4.87 3.68
N ARG A 152 0.61 4.47 4.95
CA ARG A 152 0.05 5.09 6.16
C ARG A 152 0.24 6.61 6.18
N GLU A 153 1.48 7.05 6.02
CA GLU A 153 1.79 8.49 6.04
C GLU A 153 1.14 9.23 4.88
N THR A 154 1.00 8.60 3.71
CA THR A 154 0.32 9.19 2.55
C THR A 154 -1.17 9.35 2.81
N ARG A 155 -1.82 8.36 3.44
CA ARG A 155 -3.22 8.48 3.87
C ARG A 155 -3.40 9.58 4.91
N GLN A 156 -2.48 9.71 5.87
CA GLN A 156 -2.48 10.85 6.81
C GLN A 156 -2.29 12.19 6.09
N ARG A 157 -1.46 12.26 5.04
CA ARG A 157 -1.31 13.47 4.22
C ARG A 157 -2.60 13.83 3.48
N VAL A 158 -3.29 12.84 2.90
CA VAL A 158 -4.60 13.06 2.29
C VAL A 158 -5.60 13.58 3.31
N HIS A 159 -5.68 12.94 4.48
CA HIS A 159 -6.50 13.37 5.60
C HIS A 159 -6.23 14.86 5.94
N ASN A 160 -4.95 15.23 6.13
CA ASN A 160 -4.58 16.60 6.49
C ASN A 160 -4.81 17.61 5.37
N LEU A 161 -4.59 17.22 4.11
CA LEU A 161 -4.78 18.09 2.94
C LEU A 161 -6.24 18.48 2.78
N VAL A 162 -7.16 17.55 3.00
CA VAL A 162 -8.60 17.79 2.83
C VAL A 162 -9.25 18.31 4.12
N ALA A 163 -8.56 18.23 5.26
CA ALA A 163 -9.10 18.69 6.55
C ALA A 163 -9.58 20.14 6.47
N ASN A 164 -10.76 20.40 7.03
CA ASN A 164 -11.41 21.73 7.04
C ASN A 164 -11.69 22.32 5.65
N SER A 165 -11.77 21.49 4.61
CA SER A 165 -12.09 21.91 3.24
C SER A 165 -13.30 21.16 2.69
N GLN A 166 -13.82 21.64 1.55
CA GLN A 166 -14.88 20.98 0.80
C GLN A 166 -14.38 20.70 -0.61
N LEU A 167 -13.77 19.54 -0.80
CA LEU A 167 -13.12 19.16 -2.06
C LEU A 167 -13.86 18.03 -2.75
N ARG A 168 -13.78 18.02 -4.07
CA ARG A 168 -14.11 16.86 -4.90
C ARG A 168 -12.82 16.06 -5.05
N VAL A 169 -12.75 14.91 -4.39
CA VAL A 169 -11.57 14.04 -4.41
C VAL A 169 -11.81 12.87 -5.36
N LEU A 170 -10.86 12.60 -6.24
CA LEU A 170 -10.83 11.39 -7.05
C LEU A 170 -9.72 10.46 -6.56
N ASN A 171 -10.11 9.32 -6.00
CA ASN A 171 -9.22 8.23 -5.61
C ASN A 171 -9.23 7.16 -6.72
N THR A 172 -8.18 7.10 -7.54
CA THR A 172 -8.06 6.11 -8.62
C THR A 172 -7.26 4.90 -8.19
N PHE A 173 -7.51 3.74 -8.80
CA PHE A 173 -6.96 2.46 -8.37
C PHE A 173 -7.26 2.24 -6.87
N ALA A 174 -8.50 2.56 -6.51
CA ALA A 174 -8.91 2.80 -5.13
C ALA A 174 -8.70 1.59 -4.21
N TYR A 175 -8.62 0.38 -4.78
CA TYR A 175 -8.55 -0.87 -4.04
C TYR A 175 -9.69 -0.96 -3.01
N THR A 176 -9.38 -1.17 -1.74
CA THR A 176 -10.32 -1.19 -0.61
C THR A 176 -10.63 0.21 -0.07
N CYS A 177 -10.44 1.24 -0.90
CA CYS A 177 -10.80 2.63 -0.68
C CYS A 177 -10.10 3.31 0.51
N GLY A 178 -8.89 2.87 0.90
CA GLY A 178 -8.17 3.42 2.06
C GLY A 178 -7.95 4.94 2.03
N PHE A 179 -7.54 5.49 0.88
CA PHE A 179 -7.45 6.95 0.69
C PHE A 179 -8.81 7.63 0.78
N GLY A 180 -9.86 6.98 0.28
CA GLY A 180 -11.20 7.50 0.35
C GLY A 180 -11.73 7.57 1.79
N VAL A 181 -11.47 6.56 2.61
CA VAL A 181 -11.82 6.57 4.04
C VAL A 181 -11.11 7.72 4.74
N ALA A 182 -9.79 7.85 4.55
CA ALA A 182 -9.00 8.93 5.14
C ALA A 182 -9.50 10.33 4.74
N ALA A 183 -9.88 10.51 3.47
CA ALA A 183 -10.39 11.79 2.98
C ALA A 183 -11.78 12.15 3.56
N VAL A 184 -12.74 11.23 3.53
CA VAL A 184 -14.10 11.51 4.04
C VAL A 184 -14.08 11.71 5.56
N ALA A 185 -13.31 10.90 6.29
CA ALA A 185 -13.22 11.02 7.75
C ALA A 185 -12.66 12.40 8.18
N ALA A 186 -11.70 12.95 7.43
CA ALA A 186 -11.13 14.27 7.70
C ALA A 186 -12.08 15.44 7.37
N ALA A 187 -12.91 15.25 6.35
CA ALA A 187 -13.79 16.29 5.82
C ALA A 187 -15.09 15.69 5.26
N PRO A 188 -16.10 15.43 6.11
CA PRO A 188 -17.36 14.80 5.70
C PRO A 188 -18.15 15.57 4.64
N GLN A 189 -17.85 16.86 4.44
CA GLN A 189 -18.44 17.71 3.41
C GLN A 189 -17.82 17.50 2.01
N SER A 190 -16.63 16.89 1.96
CA SER A 190 -15.96 16.57 0.71
C SER A 190 -16.65 15.41 0.00
N ILE A 191 -16.67 15.46 -1.33
CA ILE A 191 -17.22 14.40 -2.17
C ILE A 191 -16.06 13.56 -2.67
N VAL A 192 -15.98 12.31 -2.23
CA VAL A 192 -14.94 11.39 -2.69
C VAL A 192 -15.50 10.44 -3.73
N THR A 193 -14.81 10.28 -4.85
CA THR A 193 -15.10 9.25 -5.86
C THR A 193 -13.97 8.22 -5.84
N ASN A 194 -14.28 6.99 -5.43
CA ASN A 194 -13.41 5.84 -5.50
C ASN A 194 -13.61 5.12 -6.84
N LEU A 195 -12.54 4.95 -7.60
CA LEU A 195 -12.56 4.33 -8.93
C LEU A 195 -11.60 3.13 -8.96
N ASP A 196 -12.13 1.94 -9.23
CA ASP A 196 -11.33 0.72 -9.32
C ASP A 196 -11.88 -0.27 -10.37
N LEU A 197 -11.00 -1.13 -10.88
CA LEU A 197 -11.33 -2.17 -11.85
C LEU A 197 -11.96 -3.41 -11.19
N SER A 198 -11.95 -3.51 -9.86
CA SER A 198 -12.48 -4.63 -9.09
C SER A 198 -13.73 -4.25 -8.30
N ARG A 199 -14.89 -4.83 -8.66
CA ARG A 199 -16.13 -4.67 -7.86
C ARG A 199 -15.94 -5.17 -6.44
N ARG A 200 -15.29 -6.33 -6.29
CA ARG A 200 -14.96 -6.93 -4.99
C ARG A 200 -14.18 -5.97 -4.09
N SER A 201 -13.21 -5.24 -4.65
CA SER A 201 -12.42 -4.27 -3.89
C SER A 201 -13.25 -3.05 -3.49
N LEU A 202 -14.10 -2.54 -4.39
CA LEU A 202 -15.02 -1.44 -4.08
C LEU A 202 -16.03 -1.84 -3.01
N ASP A 203 -16.62 -3.03 -3.10
CA ASP A 203 -17.56 -3.54 -2.09
C ASP A 203 -16.87 -3.72 -0.73
N TRP A 204 -15.61 -4.17 -0.71
CA TRP A 204 -14.79 -4.16 0.50
C TRP A 204 -14.51 -2.73 1.01
N GLY A 205 -14.28 -1.78 0.10
CA GLY A 205 -14.18 -0.36 0.45
C GLY A 205 -15.44 0.20 1.13
N LYS A 206 -16.64 -0.25 0.74
CA LYS A 206 -17.89 0.11 1.41
C LYS A 206 -17.95 -0.43 2.85
N ILE A 207 -17.41 -1.62 3.09
CA ILE A 207 -17.26 -2.16 4.45
C ILE A 207 -16.34 -1.25 5.27
N ASN A 208 -15.20 -0.84 4.72
CA ASN A 208 -14.28 0.08 5.40
C ASN A 208 -14.92 1.45 5.68
N TYR A 209 -15.78 1.96 4.79
CA TYR A 209 -16.57 3.17 5.08
C TYR A 209 -17.52 2.94 6.26
N GLY A 210 -18.27 1.84 6.27
CA GLY A 210 -19.16 1.47 7.36
C GLY A 210 -18.45 1.30 8.70
N LEU A 211 -17.24 0.73 8.70
CA LEU A 211 -16.39 0.63 9.89
C LEU A 211 -15.96 2.00 10.44
N ASN A 212 -16.13 3.10 9.72
CA ASN A 212 -15.81 4.44 10.22
C ASN A 212 -17.05 5.32 10.33
N ASP A 213 -18.24 4.71 10.34
CA ASP A 213 -19.53 5.41 10.40
C ASP A 213 -19.71 6.44 9.27
N LEU A 214 -19.06 6.20 8.12
CA LEU A 214 -19.10 7.07 6.95
C LEU A 214 -20.26 6.67 6.04
N ALA A 215 -20.92 7.66 5.45
CA ALA A 215 -22.01 7.43 4.51
C ALA A 215 -21.50 6.69 3.26
N VAL A 216 -22.23 5.64 2.86
CA VAL A 216 -21.94 4.88 1.64
C VAL A 216 -22.95 5.29 0.57
N GLU A 217 -22.50 6.10 -0.39
CA GLU A 217 -23.29 6.44 -1.57
C GLU A 217 -22.76 5.67 -2.78
N ASP A 218 -23.56 4.77 -3.38
CA ASP A 218 -23.10 3.91 -4.49
C ASP A 218 -22.48 4.68 -5.66
N ARG A 219 -22.96 5.90 -5.95
CA ARG A 219 -22.41 6.77 -7.00
C ARG A 219 -20.95 7.18 -6.78
N GLN A 220 -20.45 7.07 -5.55
CA GLN A 220 -19.07 7.35 -5.17
C GLN A 220 -18.14 6.13 -5.35
N PHE A 221 -18.68 4.95 -5.66
CA PHE A 221 -17.91 3.72 -5.88
C PHE A 221 -18.03 3.28 -7.33
N VAL A 222 -17.13 3.79 -8.17
CA VAL A 222 -17.19 3.66 -9.63
C VAL A 222 -16.38 2.46 -10.07
N PHE A 223 -17.07 1.46 -10.61
CA PHE A 223 -16.42 0.30 -11.24
C PHE A 223 -16.01 0.62 -12.68
N GLY A 224 -14.74 0.38 -13.02
CA GLY A 224 -14.28 0.37 -14.40
C GLY A 224 -12.79 0.66 -14.55
N ASP A 225 -12.35 0.65 -15.81
CA ASP A 225 -10.97 0.99 -16.15
C ASP A 225 -10.71 2.48 -15.91
N VAL A 226 -9.60 2.80 -15.24
CA VAL A 226 -9.26 4.17 -14.87
C VAL A 226 -9.10 5.06 -16.09
N PHE A 227 -8.42 4.60 -17.15
CA PHE A 227 -8.19 5.42 -18.35
C PHE A 227 -9.49 5.74 -19.08
N ASP A 228 -10.37 4.75 -19.18
CA ASP A 228 -11.67 4.91 -19.84
C ASP A 228 -12.54 5.95 -19.09
N TRP A 229 -12.55 5.89 -17.75
CA TRP A 229 -13.30 6.83 -16.91
C TRP A 229 -12.69 8.23 -16.90
N LEU A 230 -11.38 8.37 -16.77
CA LEU A 230 -10.71 9.67 -16.85
C LEU A 230 -11.00 10.35 -18.20
N SER A 231 -10.86 9.61 -19.31
CA SER A 231 -11.16 10.11 -20.67
C SER A 231 -12.62 10.52 -20.84
N ARG A 232 -13.54 9.79 -20.20
CA ARG A 232 -14.97 10.15 -20.19
C ARG A 232 -15.22 11.42 -19.39
N TRP A 233 -14.63 11.56 -18.21
CA TRP A 233 -14.82 12.74 -17.36
C TRP A 233 -14.19 14.00 -17.93
N VAL A 234 -13.06 13.87 -18.64
CA VAL A 234 -12.46 14.99 -19.40
C VAL A 234 -13.44 15.50 -20.45
N ARG A 235 -14.04 14.60 -21.25
CA ARG A 235 -15.06 14.97 -22.25
C ARG A 235 -16.32 15.57 -21.64
N GLN A 236 -16.63 15.23 -20.38
CA GLN A 236 -17.77 15.77 -19.65
C GLN A 236 -17.44 17.10 -18.94
N GLY A 237 -16.20 17.58 -19.01
CA GLY A 237 -15.77 18.78 -18.28
C GLY A 237 -15.82 18.63 -16.76
N ARG A 238 -15.78 17.39 -16.25
CA ARG A 238 -15.74 17.14 -14.80
C ARG A 238 -14.40 17.60 -14.23
N GLN A 239 -14.45 18.06 -12.99
CA GLN A 239 -13.28 18.56 -12.26
C GLN A 239 -13.25 17.98 -10.86
N PHE A 240 -12.05 17.71 -10.37
CA PHE A 240 -11.73 17.24 -9.02
C PHE A 240 -10.67 18.16 -8.46
N ASP A 241 -10.80 18.55 -7.19
CA ASP A 241 -9.86 19.47 -6.55
C ASP A 241 -8.61 18.73 -6.04
N LEU A 242 -8.74 17.41 -5.83
CA LEU A 242 -7.63 16.48 -5.56
C LEU A 242 -7.79 15.22 -6.41
N VAL A 243 -6.74 14.81 -7.11
CA VAL A 243 -6.64 13.51 -7.79
C VAL A 243 -5.50 12.69 -7.17
N ILE A 244 -5.79 11.44 -6.81
CA ILE A 244 -4.83 10.47 -6.28
C ILE A 244 -4.63 9.36 -7.31
N LEU A 245 -3.37 9.13 -7.70
CA LEU A 245 -2.94 8.10 -8.64
C LEU A 245 -2.08 7.07 -7.90
N ASP A 246 -2.61 5.86 -7.69
CA ASP A 246 -1.85 4.75 -7.09
C ASP A 246 -1.95 3.45 -7.93
N PRO A 247 -1.49 3.48 -9.19
CA PRO A 247 -1.60 2.32 -10.06
C PRO A 247 -0.70 1.17 -9.60
N PRO A 248 -1.06 -0.09 -9.89
CA PRO A 248 -0.13 -1.21 -9.72
C PRO A 248 1.12 -1.02 -10.59
N SER A 249 2.23 -1.69 -10.27
CA SER A 249 3.44 -1.62 -11.12
C SER A 249 3.20 -2.15 -12.53
N PHE A 250 2.40 -3.22 -12.63
CA PHE A 250 2.04 -3.90 -13.87
C PHE A 250 0.58 -4.33 -13.78
N ALA A 251 -0.16 -4.18 -14.87
CA ALA A 251 -1.51 -4.74 -14.98
C ALA A 251 -1.83 -5.12 -16.42
N ARG A 252 -2.76 -6.06 -16.60
CA ARG A 252 -3.32 -6.43 -17.90
C ARG A 252 -4.83 -6.41 -17.81
N ASN A 253 -5.48 -5.66 -18.69
CA ASN A 253 -6.92 -5.59 -18.76
C ASN A 253 -7.38 -5.54 -20.21
N ARG A 254 -8.26 -6.45 -20.64
CA ARG A 254 -8.85 -6.48 -21.99
C ARG A 254 -7.82 -6.30 -23.13
N GLY A 255 -6.65 -6.94 -23.02
CA GLY A 255 -5.57 -6.85 -24.00
C GLY A 255 -4.67 -5.60 -23.88
N LYS A 256 -5.08 -4.57 -23.13
CA LYS A 256 -4.22 -3.43 -22.78
C LYS A 256 -3.23 -3.83 -21.69
N ARG A 257 -1.98 -3.38 -21.82
CA ARG A 257 -0.91 -3.62 -20.86
C ARG A 257 -0.54 -2.30 -20.20
N TRP A 258 -0.54 -2.29 -18.87
CA TRP A 258 -0.04 -1.19 -18.06
C TRP A 258 1.35 -1.55 -17.52
N ARG A 259 2.30 -0.62 -17.65
CA ARG A 259 3.61 -0.66 -17.02
C ARG A 259 3.90 0.72 -16.46
N ALA A 260 4.07 0.83 -15.14
CA ALA A 260 4.36 2.10 -14.49
C ALA A 260 5.64 2.76 -15.05
N GLU A 261 6.61 1.98 -15.51
CA GLU A 261 7.85 2.50 -16.09
C GLU A 261 7.65 3.20 -17.45
N GLU A 262 6.62 2.80 -18.21
CA GLU A 262 6.42 3.25 -19.60
C GLU A 262 5.27 4.24 -19.72
N HIS A 263 4.20 4.05 -18.94
CA HIS A 263 2.92 4.70 -19.18
C HIS A 263 2.51 5.72 -18.10
N TYR A 264 3.32 5.96 -17.05
CA TYR A 264 2.93 6.85 -15.96
C TYR A 264 2.70 8.30 -16.40
N ALA A 265 3.53 8.81 -17.30
CA ALA A 265 3.35 10.15 -17.84
C ALA A 265 2.00 10.32 -18.55
N GLU A 266 1.52 9.30 -19.28
CA GLU A 266 0.21 9.32 -19.96
C GLU A 266 -0.93 9.35 -18.93
N LEU A 267 -0.85 8.53 -17.89
CA LEU A 267 -1.83 8.53 -16.80
C LEU A 267 -1.93 9.92 -16.16
N VAL A 268 -0.78 10.52 -15.84
CA VAL A 268 -0.74 11.86 -15.26
C VAL A 268 -1.32 12.90 -16.22
N ALA A 269 -0.93 12.87 -17.49
CA ALA A 269 -1.43 13.82 -18.51
C ALA A 269 -2.95 13.80 -18.66
N LEU A 270 -3.56 12.62 -18.52
CA LEU A 270 -5.02 12.48 -18.55
C LEU A 270 -5.67 12.94 -17.24
N ALA A 271 -5.08 12.57 -16.11
CA ALA A 271 -5.59 12.91 -14.78
C ALA A 271 -5.59 14.41 -14.51
N VAL A 272 -4.52 15.13 -14.88
CA VAL A 272 -4.40 16.57 -14.59
C VAL A 272 -5.36 17.44 -15.40
N GLN A 273 -5.92 16.93 -16.50
CA GLN A 273 -6.99 17.62 -17.23
C GLN A 273 -8.30 17.70 -16.43
N LEU A 274 -8.43 16.87 -15.38
CA LEU A 274 -9.55 16.93 -14.44
C LEU A 274 -9.26 17.83 -13.24
N LEU A 275 -8.08 18.44 -13.14
CA LEU A 275 -7.72 19.34 -12.04
C LEU A 275 -7.99 20.80 -12.43
N PRO A 276 -8.55 21.62 -11.53
CA PRO A 276 -8.53 23.06 -11.70
C PRO A 276 -7.09 23.58 -11.61
N ALA A 277 -6.85 24.83 -12.03
CA ALA A 277 -5.51 25.42 -12.03
C ALA A 277 -4.81 25.38 -10.65
N ASN A 278 -5.58 25.45 -9.56
CA ASN A 278 -5.13 25.37 -8.16
C ASN A 278 -5.37 24.00 -7.50
N GLY A 279 -5.60 22.94 -8.30
CA GLY A 279 -5.84 21.60 -7.79
C GLY A 279 -4.60 20.93 -7.20
N HIS A 280 -4.79 19.72 -6.67
CA HIS A 280 -3.73 18.90 -6.09
C HIS A 280 -3.64 17.55 -6.78
N LEU A 281 -2.42 17.10 -7.03
CA LEU A 281 -2.13 15.76 -7.54
C LEU A 281 -1.25 15.02 -6.54
N ILE A 282 -1.68 13.83 -6.12
CA ILE A 282 -0.85 12.88 -5.40
C ILE A 282 -0.60 11.69 -6.32
N ALA A 283 0.66 11.46 -6.69
CA ALA A 283 1.08 10.36 -7.55
C ALA A 283 1.98 9.39 -6.79
N CYS A 284 1.62 8.11 -6.78
CA CYS A 284 2.25 7.07 -5.99
C CYS A 284 2.82 5.95 -6.89
N CYS A 285 3.97 5.39 -6.52
CA CYS A 285 4.58 4.30 -7.26
C CYS A 285 5.45 3.42 -6.35
N ASN A 286 5.09 2.13 -6.28
CA ASN A 286 5.82 1.10 -5.54
C ASN A 286 6.79 0.28 -6.39
N HIS A 287 6.98 0.64 -7.67
CA HIS A 287 7.81 -0.16 -8.58
C HIS A 287 9.31 0.03 -8.34
N VAL A 288 10.00 -0.96 -7.76
CA VAL A 288 11.42 -0.88 -7.40
C VAL A 288 12.34 -0.55 -8.59
N GLY A 289 11.98 -0.96 -9.82
CA GLY A 289 12.77 -0.66 -11.03
C GLY A 289 12.78 0.82 -11.44
N LEU A 290 11.87 1.63 -10.87
CA LEU A 290 11.76 3.05 -11.14
C LEU A 290 12.34 3.86 -9.97
N SER A 291 13.45 4.56 -10.20
CA SER A 291 14.04 5.49 -9.21
C SER A 291 13.11 6.68 -8.94
N ARG A 292 13.29 7.36 -7.79
CA ARG A 292 12.59 8.62 -7.46
C ARG A 292 12.77 9.66 -8.55
N ARG A 293 13.99 9.81 -9.08
CA ARG A 293 14.28 10.77 -10.15
C ARG A 293 13.50 10.45 -11.42
N GLN A 294 13.51 9.19 -11.87
CA GLN A 294 12.77 8.78 -13.06
C GLN A 294 11.27 8.96 -12.87
N PHE A 295 10.73 8.51 -11.73
CA PHE A 295 9.33 8.66 -11.39
C PHE A 295 8.89 10.13 -11.38
N ARG A 296 9.64 10.98 -10.67
CA ARG A 296 9.42 12.43 -10.64
C ARG A 296 9.40 13.02 -12.05
N GLY A 297 10.35 12.63 -12.91
CA GLY A 297 10.40 13.09 -14.29
C GLY A 297 9.21 12.62 -15.15
N GLN A 298 8.62 11.45 -14.86
CA GLN A 298 7.37 11.03 -15.52
C GLN A 298 6.19 11.88 -15.10
N VAL A 299 6.08 12.21 -13.82
CA VAL A 299 5.01 13.10 -13.32
C VAL A 299 5.15 14.49 -13.94
N GLU A 300 6.35 15.08 -13.98
CA GLU A 300 6.58 16.37 -14.65
C GLU A 300 6.19 16.36 -16.12
N ARG A 301 6.63 15.34 -16.85
CA ARG A 301 6.29 15.17 -18.27
C ARG A 301 4.79 15.04 -18.47
N GLY A 302 4.12 14.27 -17.63
CA GLY A 302 2.67 14.12 -17.68
C GLY A 302 1.94 15.43 -17.43
N MET A 303 2.34 16.21 -16.43
CA MET A 303 1.76 17.54 -16.16
C MET A 303 1.91 18.48 -17.37
N GLN A 304 3.10 18.50 -17.99
CA GLN A 304 3.37 19.28 -19.20
C GLN A 304 2.50 18.84 -20.39
N GLN A 305 2.38 17.54 -20.62
CA GLN A 305 1.55 16.97 -21.69
C GLN A 305 0.06 17.27 -21.48
N GLY A 306 -0.41 17.18 -20.24
CA GLY A 306 -1.77 17.54 -19.84
C GLY A 306 -2.03 19.04 -19.73
N ARG A 307 -1.00 19.88 -19.96
CA ARG A 307 -1.05 21.36 -19.92
C ARG A 307 -1.59 21.92 -18.60
N TRP A 308 -1.33 21.24 -17.49
CA TRP A 308 -1.73 21.69 -16.17
C TRP A 308 -0.59 22.50 -15.51
N PRO A 309 -0.84 23.71 -14.97
CA PRO A 309 0.20 24.61 -14.47
C PRO A 309 0.70 24.22 -13.05
N GLY A 310 0.93 22.93 -12.84
CA GLY A 310 1.38 22.39 -11.56
C GLY A 310 2.89 22.37 -11.39
N VAL A 311 3.32 22.43 -10.13
CA VAL A 311 4.70 22.20 -9.72
C VAL A 311 4.75 21.10 -8.66
N ILE A 312 5.82 20.32 -8.67
CA ILE A 312 6.04 19.32 -7.62
C ILE A 312 6.56 20.04 -6.39
N GLU A 313 5.77 19.99 -5.33
CA GLU A 313 6.06 20.63 -4.04
C GLU A 313 6.89 19.72 -3.16
N ALA A 314 6.56 18.42 -3.13
CA ALA A 314 7.20 17.49 -2.23
C ALA A 314 7.31 16.07 -2.80
N ASN A 315 8.27 15.33 -2.27
CA ASN A 315 8.47 13.91 -2.51
C ASN A 315 8.53 13.21 -1.16
N TYR A 316 7.78 12.12 -1.00
CA TYR A 316 7.72 11.38 0.25
C TYR A 316 8.10 9.91 0.03
N PRO A 317 8.98 9.35 0.89
CA PRO A 317 9.21 7.90 0.96
C PRO A 317 8.15 7.21 1.83
N ALA A 318 8.23 5.88 1.96
CA ALA A 318 7.58 5.19 3.06
C ALA A 318 8.20 5.58 4.42
N SER A 319 7.47 5.34 5.50
CA SER A 319 7.94 5.64 6.85
C SER A 319 9.20 4.84 7.18
N PRO A 320 10.30 5.48 7.62
CA PRO A 320 11.53 4.77 7.95
C PRO A 320 11.41 3.95 9.26
N LEU A 321 10.35 4.17 10.05
CA LEU A 321 10.11 3.43 11.30
C LEU A 321 9.82 1.95 11.03
N ASP A 322 8.93 1.67 10.08
CA ASP A 322 8.50 0.30 9.75
C ASP A 322 8.90 -0.15 8.33
N TYR A 323 9.22 0.79 7.43
CA TYR A 323 9.79 0.54 6.09
C TYR A 323 11.17 1.22 5.91
N PRO A 324 12.18 0.86 6.72
CA PRO A 324 13.53 1.40 6.59
C PRO A 324 14.14 1.06 5.23
N ALA A 325 14.95 1.95 4.66
CA ALA A 325 15.72 1.67 3.45
C ALA A 325 17.10 1.09 3.82
N ALA A 326 17.43 -0.12 3.36
CA ALA A 326 18.74 -0.74 3.62
C ALA A 326 19.87 0.00 2.91
N TYR A 327 19.72 0.20 1.59
CA TYR A 327 20.68 0.87 0.72
C TYR A 327 19.92 1.53 -0.44
N GLY A 328 20.10 2.83 -0.64
CA GLY A 328 19.45 3.57 -1.71
C GLY A 328 18.10 4.18 -1.32
N GLU A 329 17.14 4.11 -2.23
CA GLU A 329 15.85 4.81 -2.10
C GLU A 329 14.75 3.88 -1.57
N SER A 330 13.75 4.46 -0.88
CA SER A 330 12.53 3.73 -0.50
C SER A 330 11.86 3.13 -1.75
N HIS A 331 11.28 1.94 -1.62
CA HIS A 331 10.54 1.29 -2.72
C HIS A 331 9.32 2.12 -3.14
N LEU A 332 8.69 2.79 -2.16
CA LEU A 332 7.59 3.72 -2.34
C LEU A 332 8.10 5.10 -2.73
N LYS A 333 7.52 5.62 -3.81
CA LYS A 333 7.69 7.01 -4.23
C LYS A 333 6.33 7.67 -4.27
N VAL A 334 6.19 8.76 -3.52
CA VAL A 334 5.00 9.61 -3.55
C VAL A 334 5.41 11.02 -3.93
N VAL A 335 4.71 11.60 -4.89
CA VAL A 335 4.88 12.97 -5.35
C VAL A 335 3.60 13.73 -5.04
N LEU A 336 3.73 14.87 -4.35
CA LEU A 336 2.69 15.87 -4.24
C LEU A 336 3.00 17.00 -5.23
N ALA A 337 2.08 17.25 -6.15
CA ALA A 337 2.12 18.40 -7.04
C ALA A 337 0.92 19.31 -6.79
N VAL A 338 1.17 20.62 -6.84
CA VAL A 338 0.17 21.65 -6.57
C VAL A 338 0.08 22.60 -7.74
N GLY A 339 -1.15 22.94 -8.09
CA GLY A 339 -1.47 23.90 -9.11
C GLY A 339 -1.28 25.32 -8.60
N LYS A 340 -0.88 26.24 -9.49
CA LYS A 340 -0.85 27.67 -9.16
C LYS A 340 -2.20 28.31 -9.44
N ALA A 341 -2.69 29.13 -8.50
CA ALA A 341 -3.74 30.08 -8.82
C ALA A 341 -3.26 30.98 -9.98
N ALA A 342 -4.14 31.27 -10.93
CA ALA A 342 -3.85 32.34 -11.88
C ALA A 342 -3.85 33.66 -11.10
N ASP A 343 -2.73 34.38 -11.13
CA ASP A 343 -2.60 35.74 -10.57
C ASP A 343 -3.58 36.73 -11.23
#